data_AF-A0A352KQG1-F1
#
_entry.id   AF-A0A352KQG1-F1
#
_cell.length_a   1.000
_cell.length_b   1.000
_cell.length_c   1.000
_cell.angle_alpha   90.00
_cell.angle_beta   90.00
_cell.angle_gamma   90.00
#
_symmetry.space_group_name_H-M   'P 1'
#
loop_
_entity.id
_entity.type
_entity.pdbx_description
1 polymer ?
#
loop_
_entity_poly.entity_id
_entity_poly.type
_entity_poly.pdbx_seq_one_letter_code
_entity_poly.pdbx_strand_id
1 'polypeptide(L)'
;MTNPIIKSAPQLRRLTIRRGLPWIILIFTLSSIAITTVNYQVIRALSLSRAYINAEALYAKHRAHAVEELIRYAYNQNIFHFEQFKQEISVPLNGIEIRAELLKGEFEWPLLKTHLLQAGLGETDATLIVSSFKRFQSSGFVEKSVKRWEQVDPLLIQLMAQGLKMHEAISS
;
A
#
# COMPACT_ATOMS: atom_id res chain seq x y z
N MET A 1 -65.16 44.02 28.28
CA MET A 1 -64.50 42.92 29.03
C MET A 1 -65.31 41.68 28.71
N THR A 2 -64.87 40.67 27.95
CA THR A 2 -63.71 39.79 28.14
C THR A 2 -63.43 39.04 26.83
N ASN A 3 -62.15 38.80 26.53
CA ASN A 3 -61.66 38.08 25.35
C ASN A 3 -61.54 36.58 25.69
N PRO A 4 -62.18 35.62 24.96
CA PRO A 4 -62.01 34.22 25.24
C PRO A 4 -60.68 33.73 24.67
N ILE A 5 -59.76 33.42 25.59
CA ILE A 5 -58.44 32.85 25.32
C ILE A 5 -58.58 31.58 24.47
N ILE A 6 -57.99 31.61 23.27
CA ILE A 6 -57.84 30.48 22.36
C ILE A 6 -56.99 29.39 23.04
N LYS A 7 -57.64 28.36 23.61
CA LYS A 7 -56.98 27.13 24.09
C LYS A 7 -56.84 26.13 22.93
N SER A 8 -55.85 26.33 22.06
CA SER A 8 -55.51 25.31 21.04
C SER A 8 -54.05 25.35 20.62
N ALA A 9 -53.14 24.73 21.38
CA ALA A 9 -51.76 24.56 20.93
C ALA A 9 -50.90 23.40 21.50
N PRO A 10 -51.28 22.58 22.51
CA PRO A 10 -50.39 21.49 22.96
C PRO A 10 -50.56 20.18 22.17
N GLN A 11 -51.77 19.88 21.68
CA GLN A 11 -52.08 18.60 21.02
C GLN A 11 -51.52 18.52 19.59
N LEU A 12 -51.62 19.61 18.83
CA LEU A 12 -51.10 19.69 17.45
C LEU A 12 -49.57 19.53 17.42
N ARG A 13 -48.85 20.12 18.39
CA ARG A 13 -47.38 20.04 18.53
C ARG A 13 -46.90 18.62 18.86
N ARG A 14 -47.64 17.86 19.66
CA ARG A 14 -47.32 16.44 19.96
C ARG A 14 -47.49 15.53 18.74
N LEU A 15 -48.47 15.81 17.87
CA LEU A 15 -48.74 15.03 16.66
C LEU A 15 -47.70 15.27 15.55
N THR A 16 -47.24 16.51 15.37
CA THR A 16 -46.15 16.83 14.42
C THR A 16 -44.81 16.27 14.87
N ILE A 17 -44.47 16.35 16.16
CA ILE A 17 -43.23 15.77 16.70
C ILE A 17 -43.23 14.24 16.52
N ARG A 18 -44.34 13.55 16.81
CA ARG A 18 -44.46 12.09 16.66
C ARG A 18 -44.34 11.60 15.20
N ARG A 19 -44.77 12.41 14.23
CA ARG A 19 -44.63 12.11 12.79
C ARG A 19 -43.25 12.47 12.22
N GLY A 20 -42.59 13.49 12.77
CA GLY A 20 -41.24 13.92 12.35
C GLY A 20 -40.09 13.12 12.99
N LEU A 21 -40.31 12.56 14.18
CA LEU A 21 -39.32 11.76 14.91
C LEU A 21 -38.68 10.62 14.09
N PRO A 22 -39.42 9.77 13.34
CA PRO A 22 -38.78 8.70 12.55
C PRO A 22 -37.87 9.25 11.44
N TRP A 23 -38.20 10.40 10.85
CA TRP A 23 -37.35 11.04 9.84
C TRP A 23 -36.07 11.61 10.45
N ILE A 24 -36.15 12.21 11.64
CA ILE A 24 -34.98 12.70 12.37
C ILE A 24 -34.07 11.52 12.72
N ILE A 25 -34.63 10.42 13.24
CA ILE A 25 -33.88 9.20 13.55
C ILE A 25 -33.24 8.64 12.27
N LEU A 26 -33.98 8.55 11.17
CA LEU A 26 -33.47 8.05 9.89
C LEU A 26 -32.28 8.90 9.38
N ILE A 27 -32.43 10.23 9.36
CA ILE A 27 -31.37 11.14 8.91
C ILE A 27 -30.14 11.01 9.81
N PHE A 28 -30.34 10.95 11.13
CA PHE A 28 -29.25 10.77 12.08
C PHE A 28 -28.51 9.43 11.89
N THR A 29 -29.26 8.33 11.70
CA THR A 29 -28.69 7.01 11.43
C THR A 29 -27.91 6.99 10.11
N LEU A 30 -28.48 7.55 9.03
CA LEU A 30 -27.78 7.63 7.73
C LEU A 30 -26.51 8.47 7.82
N SER A 31 -26.56 9.60 8.55
CA SER A 31 -25.41 10.46 8.77
C SER A 31 -24.31 9.74 9.56
N SER A 32 -24.69 8.97 10.58
CA SER A 32 -23.76 8.17 11.40
C SER A 32 -23.08 7.06 10.59
N ILE A 33 -23.84 6.38 9.71
CA ILE A 33 -23.29 5.36 8.78
C ILE A 33 -22.33 6.01 7.79
N ALA A 34 -22.71 7.16 7.21
CA ALA A 34 -21.87 7.89 6.26
C ALA A 34 -20.54 8.31 6.91
N ILE A 35 -20.59 8.93 8.09
CA ILE A 35 -19.39 9.35 8.84
C ILE A 35 -18.51 8.14 9.16
N THR A 36 -19.08 7.05 9.65
CA THR A 36 -18.31 5.83 9.97
C THR A 36 -17.62 5.25 8.73
N THR A 37 -18.32 5.24 7.60
CA THR A 37 -17.79 4.74 6.33
C THR A 37 -16.65 5.61 5.81
N VAL A 38 -16.79 6.94 5.87
CA VAL A 38 -15.72 7.88 5.50
C VAL A 38 -14.49 7.68 6.39
N ASN A 39 -14.69 7.62 7.71
CA ASN A 39 -13.59 7.36 8.66
C ASN A 39 -12.86 6.05 8.37
N TYR A 40 -13.61 4.98 8.08
CA TYR A 40 -13.03 3.70 7.71
C TYR A 40 -12.14 3.81 6.45
N GLN A 41 -12.59 4.51 5.41
CA GLN A 41 -11.77 4.71 4.21
C GLN A 41 -10.52 5.58 4.48
N VAL A 42 -10.63 6.60 5.32
CA VAL A 42 -9.48 7.44 5.73
C VAL A 42 -8.44 6.60 6.45
N ILE A 43 -8.85 5.76 7.42
CA ILE A 43 -7.94 4.86 8.13
C ILE A 43 -7.27 3.89 7.15
N ARG A 44 -8.02 3.33 6.19
CA ARG A 44 -7.44 2.45 5.17
C ARG A 44 -6.43 3.16 4.28
N ALA A 45 -6.70 4.40 3.86
CA ALA A 45 -5.77 5.19 3.06
C ALA A 45 -4.49 5.53 3.81
N LEU A 46 -4.59 5.86 5.10
CA LEU A 46 -3.43 6.09 5.98
C LEU A 46 -2.60 4.81 6.16
N SER A 47 -3.25 3.69 6.43
CA SER A 47 -2.58 2.39 6.54
C SER A 47 -1.89 1.98 5.24
N LEU A 48 -2.52 2.23 4.08
CA LEU A 48 -1.92 1.95 2.78
C LEU A 48 -0.70 2.83 2.54
N SER A 49 -0.79 4.12 2.88
CA SER A 49 0.32 5.06 2.75
C SER A 49 1.51 4.60 3.60
N ARG A 50 1.26 4.19 4.85
CA ARG A 50 2.28 3.62 5.74
C ARG A 50 2.90 2.36 5.13
N ALA A 51 2.08 1.41 4.68
CA ALA A 51 2.53 0.16 4.09
C ALA A 51 3.43 0.42 2.86
N TYR A 52 3.02 1.36 2.01
CA TYR A 52 3.77 1.76 0.82
C TYR A 52 5.10 2.45 1.15
N ILE A 53 5.10 3.40 2.10
CA ILE A 53 6.33 4.05 2.56
C ILE A 53 7.30 3.03 3.15
N ASN A 54 6.80 2.05 3.89
CA ASN A 54 7.62 0.96 4.43
C ASN A 54 8.23 0.10 3.31
N ALA A 55 7.44 -0.25 2.29
CA ALA A 55 7.93 -0.99 1.12
C ALA A 55 9.05 -0.23 0.39
N GLU A 56 8.88 1.08 0.16
CA GLU A 56 9.90 1.94 -0.47
C GLU A 56 11.15 2.08 0.41
N ALA A 57 10.99 2.16 1.73
CA ALA A 57 12.10 2.21 2.67
C ALA A 57 12.91 0.91 2.65
N LEU A 58 12.25 -0.24 2.64
CA LEU A 58 12.88 -1.56 2.48
C LEU A 58 13.63 -1.64 1.15
N TYR A 59 12.98 -1.27 0.05
CA TYR A 59 13.60 -1.21 -1.28
C TYR A 59 14.88 -0.37 -1.28
N ALA A 60 14.82 0.86 -0.75
CA ALA A 60 15.95 1.77 -0.72
C ALA A 60 17.10 1.26 0.15
N LYS A 61 16.78 0.68 1.32
CA LYS A 61 17.74 0.09 2.25
C LYS A 61 18.49 -1.08 1.60
N HIS A 62 17.75 -2.07 1.11
CA HIS A 62 18.31 -3.27 0.48
C HIS A 62 19.16 -2.93 -0.74
N ARG A 63 18.72 -1.98 -1.57
CA ARG A 63 19.53 -1.50 -2.71
C ARG A 63 20.84 -0.85 -2.27
N ALA A 64 20.82 -0.01 -1.23
CA ALA A 64 22.03 0.64 -0.73
C ALA A 64 23.01 -0.38 -0.14
N HIS A 65 22.50 -1.34 0.65
CA HIS A 65 23.30 -2.42 1.23
C HIS A 65 23.91 -3.32 0.15
N ALA A 66 23.15 -3.66 -0.90
CA ALA A 66 23.68 -4.43 -2.02
C ALA A 66 24.91 -3.75 -2.64
N VAL A 67 24.83 -2.44 -2.91
CA VAL A 67 25.97 -1.69 -3.45
C VAL A 67 27.15 -1.69 -2.48
N GLU A 68 26.91 -1.48 -1.18
CA GLU A 68 27.95 -1.50 -0.16
C GLU A 68 28.66 -2.85 -0.09
N GLU A 69 27.92 -3.95 -0.04
CA GLU A 69 28.46 -5.31 0.03
C GLU A 69 29.22 -5.68 -1.25
N LEU A 70 28.75 -5.25 -2.42
CA LEU A 70 29.47 -5.46 -3.67
C LEU A 70 30.80 -4.70 -3.71
N ILE A 71 30.83 -3.46 -3.20
CA ILE A 71 32.07 -2.68 -3.07
C ILE A 71 33.04 -3.37 -2.10
N ARG A 72 32.55 -3.83 -0.94
CA ARG A 72 33.39 -4.58 0.03
C ARG A 72 33.98 -5.83 -0.60
N TYR A 73 33.17 -6.58 -1.34
CA TYR A 73 33.62 -7.75 -2.08
C TYR A 73 34.73 -7.41 -3.08
N ALA A 74 34.60 -6.31 -3.82
CA ALA A 74 35.63 -5.86 -4.76
C ALA A 74 36.99 -5.59 -4.09
N TYR A 75 36.99 -5.07 -2.85
CA TYR A 75 38.20 -4.73 -2.12
C TYR A 75 38.85 -5.93 -1.41
N ASN A 76 38.06 -6.78 -0.77
CA ASN A 76 38.59 -7.85 0.09
C ASN A 76 38.48 -9.26 -0.51
N GLN A 77 37.78 -9.40 -1.64
CA GLN A 77 37.55 -10.67 -2.35
C GLN A 77 36.95 -11.78 -1.48
N ASN A 78 36.34 -11.43 -0.35
CA ASN A 78 35.75 -12.38 0.56
C ASN A 78 34.34 -12.74 0.08
N ILE A 79 34.15 -14.01 -0.28
CA ILE A 79 32.89 -14.57 -0.79
C ILE A 79 31.68 -14.25 0.09
N PHE A 80 31.87 -14.06 1.41
CA PHE A 80 30.81 -13.64 2.31
C PHE A 80 30.08 -12.37 1.82
N HIS A 81 30.82 -11.35 1.38
CA HIS A 81 30.22 -10.10 0.90
C HIS A 81 29.48 -10.26 -0.43
N PHE A 82 29.93 -11.18 -1.28
CA PHE A 82 29.21 -11.51 -2.50
C PHE A 82 27.88 -12.22 -2.22
N GLU A 83 27.86 -13.13 -1.24
CA GLU A 83 26.60 -13.76 -0.79
C GLU A 83 25.65 -12.73 -0.17
N GLN A 84 26.15 -11.79 0.64
CA GLN A 84 25.35 -10.69 1.17
C GLN A 84 24.81 -9.78 0.06
N PHE A 85 25.63 -9.45 -0.94
CA PHE A 85 25.17 -8.72 -2.13
C PHE A 85 23.99 -9.41 -2.80
N LYS A 86 24.07 -10.72 -3.05
CA LYS A 86 22.98 -11.50 -3.66
C LYS A 86 21.70 -11.49 -2.82
N GLN A 87 21.84 -11.60 -1.50
CA GLN A 87 20.70 -11.52 -0.59
C GLN A 87 20.05 -10.14 -0.62
N GLU A 88 20.85 -9.08 -0.49
CA GLU A 88 20.37 -7.70 -0.45
C GLU A 88 19.75 -7.26 -1.79
N ILE A 89 20.35 -7.61 -2.94
CA ILE A 89 19.80 -7.25 -4.26
C ILE A 89 18.54 -8.05 -4.62
N SER A 90 18.31 -9.22 -4.01
CA SER A 90 17.11 -10.03 -4.27
C SER A 90 15.81 -9.32 -3.90
N VAL A 91 15.81 -8.50 -2.84
CA VAL A 91 14.61 -7.78 -2.38
C VAL A 91 14.11 -6.75 -3.42
N PRO A 92 14.94 -5.81 -3.92
CA PRO A 92 14.50 -4.88 -4.96
C PRO A 92 14.17 -5.57 -6.29
N LEU A 93 14.85 -6.69 -6.64
CA LEU A 93 14.51 -7.50 -7.81
C LEU A 93 13.13 -8.17 -7.68
N ASN A 94 12.81 -8.73 -6.51
CA ASN A 94 11.48 -9.27 -6.21
C ASN A 94 10.38 -8.20 -6.37
N GLY A 95 10.69 -6.93 -6.08
CA GLY A 95 9.78 -5.81 -6.32
C GLY A 95 9.35 -5.67 -7.79
N ILE A 96 10.27 -5.91 -8.73
CA ILE A 96 10.00 -5.92 -10.17
C ILE A 96 9.01 -7.04 -10.51
N GLU A 97 9.26 -8.25 -9.99
CA GLU A 97 8.42 -9.42 -10.24
C GLU A 97 7.01 -9.25 -9.65
N ILE A 98 6.90 -8.77 -8.41
CA ILE A 98 5.63 -8.47 -7.75
C ILE A 98 4.83 -7.46 -8.58
N ARG A 99 5.48 -6.40 -9.05
CA ARG A 99 4.83 -5.38 -9.88
C ARG A 99 4.38 -5.96 -11.22
N ALA A 100 5.22 -6.75 -11.88
CA ALA A 100 4.87 -7.40 -13.14
C ALA A 100 3.66 -8.32 -12.98
N GLU A 101 3.60 -9.08 -11.89
CA GLU A 101 2.46 -9.96 -11.58
C GLU A 101 1.19 -9.17 -11.29
N LEU A 102 1.29 -8.10 -10.48
CA LEU A 102 0.18 -7.19 -10.19
C LEU A 102 -0.41 -6.56 -11.46
N LEU A 103 0.42 -6.26 -12.46
CA LEU A 103 0.00 -5.66 -13.73
C LEU A 103 -0.74 -6.63 -14.66
N LYS A 104 -0.64 -7.95 -14.46
CA LYS A 104 -1.42 -8.94 -15.24
C LYS A 104 -2.92 -8.87 -14.95
N GLY A 105 -3.33 -8.26 -13.83
CA GLY A 105 -4.73 -8.09 -13.43
C GLY A 105 -5.39 -9.35 -12.84
N GLU A 106 -4.97 -10.53 -13.28
CA GLU A 106 -5.28 -11.83 -12.67
C GLU A 106 -4.02 -12.38 -12.01
N PHE A 107 -3.87 -12.12 -10.70
CA PHE A 107 -2.74 -12.62 -9.92
C PHE A 107 -3.20 -13.63 -8.87
N GLU A 108 -2.41 -14.68 -8.70
CA GLU A 108 -2.58 -15.67 -7.63
C GLU A 108 -2.14 -15.06 -6.29
N TRP A 109 -3.12 -14.70 -5.47
CA TRP A 109 -2.89 -14.13 -4.13
C TRP A 109 -1.82 -14.89 -3.32
N PRO A 110 -1.84 -16.23 -3.23
CA PRO A 110 -0.85 -16.99 -2.46
C PRO A 110 0.60 -16.77 -2.93
N LEU A 111 0.82 -16.65 -4.24
CA LEU A 111 2.14 -16.41 -4.83
C LEU A 111 2.64 -15.01 -4.47
N LEU A 112 1.78 -14.01 -4.69
CA LEU A 112 2.10 -12.61 -4.45
C LEU A 112 2.36 -12.33 -2.96
N LYS A 113 1.60 -12.99 -2.07
CA LYS A 113 1.81 -12.93 -0.62
C LYS A 113 3.19 -13.44 -0.25
N THR A 114 3.61 -14.58 -0.80
CA THR A 114 4.92 -15.17 -0.52
C THR A 114 6.04 -14.20 -0.88
N HIS A 115 5.97 -13.58 -2.06
CA HIS A 115 7.00 -12.63 -2.51
C HIS A 115 7.03 -11.36 -1.64
N LEU A 116 5.87 -10.84 -1.24
CA LEU A 116 5.80 -9.66 -0.36
C LEU A 116 6.34 -9.95 1.04
N LEU A 117 6.05 -11.13 1.60
CA LEU A 117 6.60 -11.56 2.88
C LEU A 117 8.13 -11.74 2.82
N GLN A 118 8.65 -12.32 1.72
CA GLN A 118 10.10 -12.43 1.49
C GLN A 118 10.77 -11.07 1.35
N ALA A 119 10.07 -10.07 0.81
CA ALA A 119 10.53 -8.69 0.76
C ALA A 119 10.49 -7.98 2.13
N GLY A 120 10.09 -8.66 3.21
CA GLY A 120 10.08 -8.11 4.57
C GLY A 120 8.80 -7.34 4.93
N LEU A 121 7.79 -7.32 4.06
CA LEU A 121 6.50 -6.71 4.40
C LEU A 121 5.71 -7.60 5.35
N GLY A 122 5.05 -6.98 6.34
CA GLY A 122 4.12 -7.68 7.21
C GLY A 122 2.86 -8.14 6.46
N GLU A 123 2.23 -9.22 6.92
CA GLU A 123 1.05 -9.82 6.28
C GLU A 123 -0.10 -8.82 6.05
N THR A 124 -0.36 -7.95 7.02
CA THR A 124 -1.39 -6.91 6.93
C THR A 124 -1.08 -5.89 5.83
N ASP A 125 0.19 -5.47 5.73
CA ASP A 125 0.64 -4.48 4.75
C ASP A 125 0.64 -5.08 3.34
N ALA A 126 1.09 -6.34 3.20
CA ALA A 126 1.00 -7.10 1.96
C ALA A 126 -0.46 -7.19 1.47
N THR A 127 -1.38 -7.61 2.36
CA THR A 127 -2.82 -7.70 2.08
C THR A 127 -3.39 -6.36 1.60
N LEU A 128 -2.99 -5.27 2.25
CA LEU A 128 -3.50 -3.95 1.95
C LEU A 128 -2.96 -3.38 0.63
N ILE A 129 -1.67 -3.56 0.33
CA ILE A 129 -1.05 -3.11 -0.92
C ILE A 129 -1.72 -3.77 -2.12
N VAL A 130 -1.83 -5.10 -2.09
CA VAL A 130 -2.36 -5.87 -3.22
C VAL A 130 -3.85 -5.62 -3.46
N SER A 131 -4.66 -5.61 -2.40
CA SER A 131 -6.09 -5.31 -2.52
C SER A 131 -6.34 -3.88 -3.01
N SER A 132 -5.44 -2.95 -2.67
CA SER A 132 -5.49 -1.56 -3.16
C SER A 132 -5.01 -1.45 -4.59
N PHE A 133 -3.96 -2.16 -4.98
CA PHE A 133 -3.47 -2.20 -6.36
C PHE A 133 -4.57 -2.70 -7.29
N LYS A 134 -5.24 -3.82 -6.96
CA LYS A 134 -6.38 -4.33 -7.74
C LYS A 134 -7.49 -3.30 -7.95
N ARG A 135 -7.73 -2.43 -6.95
CA ARG A 135 -8.77 -1.39 -7.02
C ARG A 135 -8.34 -0.17 -7.83
N PHE A 136 -7.06 0.18 -7.80
CA PHE A 136 -6.55 1.45 -8.33
C PHE A 136 -5.57 1.30 -9.50
N GLN A 137 -5.28 0.07 -9.97
CA GLN A 137 -4.33 -0.19 -11.06
C GLN A 137 -4.66 0.58 -12.34
N SER A 138 -5.95 0.76 -12.63
CA SER A 138 -6.42 1.51 -13.81
C SER A 138 -6.45 3.02 -13.59
N SER A 139 -5.95 3.53 -12.46
CA SER A 139 -5.87 4.96 -12.21
C SER A 139 -4.61 5.55 -12.85
N GLY A 140 -4.73 6.74 -13.43
CA GLY A 140 -3.57 7.45 -14.00
C GLY A 140 -2.49 7.82 -12.97
N PHE A 141 -2.75 7.68 -11.68
CA PHE A 141 -1.73 7.83 -10.62
C PHE A 141 -0.81 6.61 -10.56
N VAL A 142 -1.38 5.40 -10.49
CA VAL A 142 -0.61 4.15 -10.47
C VAL A 142 0.19 3.99 -11.77
N GLU A 143 -0.42 4.32 -12.92
CA GLU A 143 0.26 4.29 -14.22
C GLU A 143 1.53 5.18 -14.24
N LYS A 144 1.45 6.38 -13.67
CA LYS A 144 2.61 7.30 -13.58
C LYS A 144 3.72 6.74 -12.69
N SER A 145 3.37 6.12 -11.57
CA SER A 145 4.35 5.48 -10.68
C SER A 145 5.01 4.29 -11.37
N VAL A 146 4.23 3.44 -12.03
CA VAL A 146 4.71 2.28 -12.81
C VAL A 146 5.72 2.71 -13.86
N LYS A 147 5.41 3.74 -14.66
CA LYS A 147 6.34 4.27 -15.68
C LYS A 147 7.67 4.77 -15.10
N ARG A 148 7.67 5.30 -13.88
CA ARG A 148 8.92 5.74 -13.21
C ARG A 148 9.75 4.56 -12.74
N TRP A 149 9.12 3.55 -12.14
CA TRP A 149 9.84 2.35 -11.73
C TRP A 149 10.45 1.61 -12.91
N GLU A 150 9.73 1.49 -14.02
CA GLU A 150 10.23 0.85 -15.26
C GLU A 150 11.49 1.51 -15.83
N GLN A 151 11.76 2.79 -15.50
CA GLN A 151 13.00 3.47 -15.89
C GLN A 151 14.19 3.06 -15.03
N VAL A 152 13.95 2.64 -13.78
CA VAL A 152 14.99 2.31 -12.79
C VAL A 152 15.29 0.81 -12.78
N ASP A 153 14.32 -0.04 -13.11
CA ASP A 153 14.46 -1.49 -13.11
C ASP A 153 15.66 -2.01 -13.91
N PRO A 154 15.98 -1.48 -15.12
CA PRO A 154 17.16 -1.91 -15.85
C PRO A 154 18.47 -1.69 -15.08
N LEU A 155 18.54 -0.69 -14.20
CA LEU A 155 19.73 -0.40 -13.41
C LEU A 155 19.98 -1.45 -12.32
N LEU A 156 18.91 -2.01 -11.73
CA LEU A 156 19.03 -3.10 -10.76
C LEU A 156 19.50 -4.40 -11.45
N ILE A 157 18.94 -4.69 -12.62
CA ILE A 157 19.34 -5.85 -13.42
C ILE A 157 20.81 -5.71 -13.85
N GLN A 158 21.22 -4.52 -14.27
CA GLN A 158 22.61 -4.23 -14.59
C GLN A 158 23.53 -4.39 -13.37
N LEU A 159 23.13 -3.90 -12.19
CA LEU A 159 23.90 -4.06 -10.95
C LEU A 159 24.12 -5.54 -10.63
N MET A 160 23.07 -6.37 -10.69
CA MET A 160 23.17 -7.82 -10.51
C MET A 160 24.13 -8.46 -11.53
N ALA A 161 23.97 -8.12 -12.82
CA ALA A 161 24.82 -8.66 -13.88
C ALA A 161 26.29 -8.28 -13.71
N GLN A 162 26.59 -7.05 -13.29
CA GLN A 162 27.97 -6.61 -13.03
C GLN A 162 28.55 -7.30 -11.79
N GLY A 163 27.77 -7.51 -10.74
CA GLY A 163 28.21 -8.26 -9.57
C GLY A 163 28.58 -9.70 -9.93
N LEU A 164 27.79 -10.36 -10.77
CA LEU A 164 28.09 -11.71 -11.28
C LEU A 164 29.39 -11.75 -12.10
N LYS A 165 29.58 -10.81 -13.03
CA LYS A 165 30.81 -10.70 -13.84
C LYS A 165 32.05 -10.45 -12.98
N MET A 166 31.92 -9.59 -11.97
CA MET A 166 32.99 -9.32 -11.03
C MET A 166 33.38 -10.57 -10.25
N HIS A 167 32.40 -11.33 -9.77
CA HIS A 167 32.63 -12.59 -9.09
C HIS A 167 33.36 -13.60 -9.99
N GLU A 168 32.88 -13.79 -11.22
CA GLU A 168 33.52 -14.67 -12.21
C GLU A 168 34.99 -14.29 -12.46
N ALA A 169 35.29 -13.00 -12.59
CA ALA A 169 36.66 -12.51 -12.81
C ALA A 169 37.58 -12.67 -11.58
N ILE A 170 37.03 -12.65 -10.36
CA ILE A 170 37.80 -12.86 -9.11
C ILE A 170 37.96 -14.35 -8.79
N SER A 171 37.00 -15.19 -9.18
CA SER A 171 37.01 -16.64 -8.91
C SER A 171 37.70 -17.49 -9.98
N SER A 172 38.07 -16.89 -11.12
CA SER A 172 38.85 -17.52 -12.20
C SER A 172 40.35 -17.46 -11.90
#